data_AF-A0A8T4UVU8-F1
#
_entry.id   AF-A0A8T4UVU8-F1
#
_cell.length_a   1.000
_cell.length_b   1.000
_cell.length_c   1.000
_cell.angle_alpha   90.00
_cell.angle_beta   90.00
_cell.angle_gamma   90.00
#
_symmetry.space_group_name_H-M   'P 1'
#
loop_
_entity.id
_entity.type
_entity.pdbx_description
1 polymer ?
#
loop_
_entity_poly.entity_id
_entity_poly.type
_entity_poly.pdbx_seq_one_letter_code
_entity_poly.pdbx_strand_id
1 'polypeptide(L)'
;VRRALKAGIKKVNLKRYFKDILLKSREKVFIKLNENEINAINDIFEKYLGDPKNFEYTPSLVHADLSKDHIFYDYKIKKIIGVIDFGDIQINDPLWDLIYLGSFGKVFEDYINSRKDSYFIKKKINLFLLTRALYGLKKAIKKKDEKKFDEERKEINKRIKQFYSNIFHY
;
A
#
# COMPACT_ATOMS: atom_id res chain seq x y z
N VAL A 1 -1.59 -17.90 -11.57
CA VAL A 1 -1.10 -16.93 -12.58
C VAL A 1 -1.46 -17.31 -14.02
N ARG A 2 -1.10 -18.50 -14.54
CA ARG A 2 -1.38 -18.87 -15.95
C ARG A 2 -2.86 -18.74 -16.34
N ARG A 3 -3.79 -19.22 -15.50
CA ARG A 3 -5.24 -19.08 -15.73
C ARG A 3 -5.68 -17.61 -15.75
N ALA A 4 -5.18 -16.80 -14.80
CA ALA A 4 -5.47 -15.37 -14.74
C ALA A 4 -5.01 -14.60 -15.99
N LEU A 5 -3.79 -14.90 -16.49
CA LEU A 5 -3.30 -14.31 -17.75
C LEU A 5 -4.21 -14.68 -18.94
N LYS A 6 -4.64 -15.94 -19.04
CA LYS A 6 -5.58 -16.38 -20.09
C LYS A 6 -6.95 -15.69 -19.99
N ALA A 7 -7.37 -15.32 -18.80
CA ALA A 7 -8.59 -14.56 -18.55
C ALA A 7 -8.43 -13.05 -18.77
N GLY A 8 -7.29 -12.59 -19.30
CA GLY A 8 -7.03 -11.16 -19.58
C GLY A 8 -6.61 -10.32 -18.37
N ILE A 9 -6.37 -10.95 -17.21
CA ILE A 9 -5.95 -10.22 -16.02
C ILE A 9 -4.54 -9.67 -16.21
N LYS A 10 -4.39 -8.36 -16.01
CA LYS A 10 -3.13 -7.65 -16.24
C LYS A 10 -2.10 -7.99 -15.17
N LYS A 11 -0.85 -8.13 -15.62
CA LYS A 11 0.32 -8.19 -14.72
C LYS A 11 0.83 -6.78 -14.48
N VAL A 12 0.93 -6.40 -13.20
CA VAL A 12 1.45 -5.10 -12.79
C VAL A 12 2.97 -5.10 -12.87
N ASN A 13 3.52 -4.05 -13.45
CA ASN A 13 4.94 -3.73 -13.33
C ASN A 13 5.10 -2.76 -12.16
N LEU A 14 5.44 -3.27 -10.97
CA LEU A 14 5.54 -2.44 -9.76
C LEU A 14 6.58 -1.32 -9.88
N LYS A 15 7.72 -1.60 -10.51
CA LYS A 15 8.77 -0.58 -10.71
C LYS A 15 8.24 0.59 -11.52
N ARG A 16 7.53 0.31 -12.62
CA ARG A 16 6.87 1.34 -13.44
C ARG A 16 5.75 2.04 -12.66
N TYR A 17 4.91 1.28 -11.97
CA TYR A 17 3.81 1.81 -11.17
C TYR A 17 4.30 2.85 -10.15
N PHE A 18 5.33 2.56 -9.37
CA PHE A 18 5.86 3.50 -8.38
C PHE A 18 6.56 4.70 -9.00
N LYS A 19 7.26 4.53 -10.13
CA LYS A 19 7.80 5.67 -10.90
C LYS A 19 6.68 6.61 -11.36
N ASP A 20 5.59 6.05 -11.88
CA ASP A 20 4.44 6.84 -12.35
C ASP A 20 3.74 7.56 -11.19
N ILE A 21 3.65 6.95 -10.01
CA ILE A 21 3.11 7.60 -8.81
C ILE A 21 4.02 8.76 -8.39
N LEU A 22 5.33 8.57 -8.30
CA LEU A 22 6.26 9.64 -7.91
C LEU A 22 6.19 10.82 -8.87
N LEU A 23 6.19 10.56 -10.18
CA LEU A 23 6.08 11.59 -11.22
C LEU A 23 4.78 12.39 -11.04
N LYS A 24 3.64 11.70 -10.92
CA LYS A 24 2.33 12.35 -10.74
C LYS A 24 2.24 13.13 -9.41
N SER A 25 2.93 12.68 -8.37
CA SER A 25 2.99 13.38 -7.08
C SER A 25 3.80 14.67 -7.19
N ARG A 26 4.94 14.66 -7.90
CA ARG A 26 5.72 15.88 -8.18
C ARG A 26 4.89 16.94 -8.89
N GLU A 27 4.10 16.54 -9.88
CA GLU A 27 3.26 17.46 -10.66
C GLU A 27 2.09 18.06 -9.87
N LYS A 28 1.44 17.28 -8.99
CA LYS A 28 0.11 17.63 -8.46
C LYS A 28 -0.01 17.68 -6.95
N VAL A 29 0.91 17.05 -6.23
CA VAL A 29 0.86 16.92 -4.77
C VAL A 29 1.92 17.78 -4.11
N PHE A 30 3.15 17.78 -4.63
CA PHE A 30 4.29 18.42 -3.97
C PHE A 30 4.13 19.94 -3.81
N ILE A 31 3.39 20.60 -4.71
CA ILE A 31 3.05 22.03 -4.57
C ILE A 31 2.25 22.35 -3.29
N LYS A 32 1.69 21.35 -2.62
CA LYS A 32 0.93 21.48 -1.36
C LYS A 32 1.66 20.91 -0.14
N LEU A 33 2.90 20.44 -0.29
CA LEU A 33 3.72 19.90 0.78
C LEU A 33 4.88 20.84 1.10
N ASN A 34 5.42 20.72 2.32
CA ASN A 34 6.65 21.45 2.68
C ASN A 34 7.90 20.70 2.18
N GLU A 35 9.04 21.38 2.21
CA GLU A 35 10.31 20.86 1.71
C GLU A 35 10.75 19.55 2.42
N ASN A 36 10.56 19.47 3.73
CA ASN A 36 10.91 18.27 4.50
C ASN A 36 10.08 17.05 4.07
N GLU A 37 8.77 17.23 3.87
CA GLU A 37 7.88 16.19 3.37
C GLU A 37 8.30 15.73 1.97
N ILE A 38 8.60 16.67 1.07
CA ILE A 38 9.03 16.40 -0.31
C ILE A 38 10.33 15.61 -0.33
N ASN A 39 11.34 16.07 0.42
CA ASN A 39 12.65 15.42 0.49
C ASN A 39 12.54 14.01 1.05
N ALA A 40 11.77 13.82 2.13
CA ALA A 40 11.51 12.51 2.70
C ALA A 40 10.81 11.57 1.72
N ILE A 41 9.78 12.02 1.01
CA ILE A 41 9.08 11.20 0.01
C ILE A 41 10.05 10.79 -1.10
N ASN A 42 10.85 11.72 -1.63
CA ASN A 42 11.82 11.40 -2.68
C ASN A 42 12.84 10.35 -2.20
N ASP A 43 13.42 10.52 -1.00
CA ASP A 43 14.38 9.57 -0.42
C ASP A 43 13.78 8.17 -0.22
N ILE A 44 12.54 8.09 0.28
CA ILE A 44 11.83 6.81 0.45
C ILE A 44 11.64 6.10 -0.90
N PHE A 45 11.19 6.82 -1.92
CA PHE A 45 11.00 6.24 -3.26
C PHE A 45 12.32 5.84 -3.90
N GLU A 46 13.37 6.65 -3.75
CA GLU A 46 14.71 6.35 -4.28
C GLU A 46 15.27 5.07 -3.66
N LYS A 47 15.25 4.97 -2.32
CA LYS A 47 15.68 3.78 -1.59
C LYS A 47 14.91 2.53 -2.01
N TYR A 48 13.60 2.65 -2.24
CA TYR A 48 12.80 1.51 -2.68
C TYR A 48 13.07 1.11 -4.13
N LEU A 49 13.08 2.07 -5.06
CA LEU A 49 13.28 1.84 -6.49
C LEU A 49 14.71 1.39 -6.81
N GLY A 50 15.67 1.76 -5.96
CA GLY A 50 17.09 1.43 -6.05
C GLY A 50 17.46 0.05 -5.51
N ASP A 51 16.61 -0.60 -4.70
CA ASP A 51 16.87 -1.92 -4.14
C ASP A 51 16.16 -3.03 -4.96
N PRO A 52 16.91 -3.88 -5.70
CA PRO A 52 16.33 -4.95 -6.52
C PRO A 52 15.49 -5.96 -5.73
N LYS A 53 15.79 -6.17 -4.43
CA LYS A 53 15.05 -7.12 -3.58
C LYS A 53 13.58 -6.75 -3.45
N ASN A 54 13.23 -5.46 -3.57
CA ASN A 54 11.83 -5.02 -3.59
C ASN A 54 11.05 -5.57 -4.79
N PHE A 55 11.72 -6.02 -5.84
CA PHE A 55 11.12 -6.56 -7.05
C PHE A 55 11.34 -8.07 -7.21
N GLU A 56 12.03 -8.70 -6.25
CA GLU A 56 12.21 -10.15 -6.17
C GLU A 56 11.01 -10.77 -5.43
N TYR A 57 9.98 -11.12 -6.21
CA TYR A 57 8.82 -11.85 -5.71
C TYR A 57 8.24 -12.72 -6.81
N THR A 58 7.55 -13.79 -6.43
CA THR A 58 6.76 -14.59 -7.38
C THR A 58 5.40 -13.90 -7.57
N PRO A 59 5.09 -13.34 -8.75
CA PRO A 59 3.81 -12.67 -8.97
C PRO A 59 2.66 -13.65 -8.75
N SER A 60 1.63 -13.20 -8.06
CA SER A 60 0.45 -13.98 -7.71
C SER A 60 -0.82 -13.25 -8.13
N LEU A 61 -1.93 -13.98 -8.27
CA LEU A 61 -3.23 -13.32 -8.41
C LEU A 61 -3.58 -12.76 -7.03
N VAL A 62 -3.79 -11.45 -6.95
CA VAL A 62 -4.16 -10.74 -5.72
C VAL A 62 -5.54 -10.14 -5.87
N HIS A 63 -6.24 -9.96 -4.76
CA HIS A 63 -7.53 -9.29 -4.71
C HIS A 63 -7.40 -7.79 -4.99
N ALA A 64 -6.30 -7.20 -4.53
CA ALA A 64 -5.94 -5.78 -4.57
C ALA A 64 -6.83 -4.81 -3.81
N ASP A 65 -7.89 -5.31 -3.16
CA ASP A 65 -8.75 -4.57 -2.26
C ASP A 65 -9.27 -5.45 -1.10
N LEU A 66 -8.37 -6.26 -0.53
CA LEU A 66 -8.73 -7.20 0.55
C LEU A 66 -8.89 -6.48 1.90
N SER A 67 -9.99 -5.76 2.06
CA SER A 67 -10.36 -5.05 3.28
C SER A 67 -11.32 -5.88 4.15
N LYS A 68 -11.54 -5.46 5.41
CA LYS A 68 -12.54 -6.07 6.29
C LYS A 68 -13.96 -6.01 5.70
N ASP A 69 -14.25 -4.94 4.96
CA ASP A 69 -15.58 -4.71 4.38
C ASP A 69 -15.90 -5.74 3.28
N HIS A 70 -14.89 -6.44 2.77
CA HIS A 70 -15.00 -7.46 1.73
C HIS A 70 -14.91 -8.89 2.27
N ILE A 71 -14.85 -9.09 3.59
CA ILE A 71 -14.74 -10.41 4.23
C ILE A 71 -15.98 -10.69 5.06
N PHE A 72 -16.71 -11.74 4.71
CA PHE A 72 -17.83 -12.22 5.52
C PHE A 72 -17.36 -13.20 6.58
N TYR A 73 -17.71 -12.91 7.83
CA TYR A 73 -17.42 -13.75 8.99
C TYR A 73 -18.71 -14.18 9.69
N ASP A 74 -18.87 -15.49 9.87
CA ASP A 74 -19.97 -16.06 10.64
C ASP A 74 -19.56 -16.22 12.11
N TYR A 75 -20.22 -15.47 13.00
CA TYR A 75 -19.97 -15.50 14.43
C TYR A 75 -20.43 -16.77 15.13
N LYS A 76 -21.42 -17.49 14.59
CA LYS A 76 -21.93 -18.74 15.17
C LYS A 76 -20.91 -19.87 15.02
N ILE A 77 -20.34 -20.01 13.82
CA ILE A 77 -19.34 -21.07 13.54
C ILE A 77 -17.90 -20.58 13.65
N LYS A 78 -17.69 -19.28 13.91
CA LYS A 78 -16.39 -18.60 14.05
C LYS A 78 -15.48 -18.80 12.84
N LYS A 79 -16.01 -18.61 11.63
CA LYS A 79 -15.28 -18.82 10.37
C LYS A 79 -15.52 -17.70 9.37
N ILE A 80 -14.51 -17.43 8.54
CA ILE A 80 -14.70 -16.68 7.30
C ILE A 80 -15.51 -17.57 6.35
N ILE A 81 -16.62 -17.04 5.84
CA ILE A 81 -17.56 -17.76 4.98
C ILE A 81 -17.61 -17.20 3.55
N GLY A 82 -16.95 -16.07 3.29
CA GLY A 82 -16.89 -15.51 1.95
C GLY A 82 -15.94 -14.32 1.85
N VAL A 83 -15.51 -14.07 0.61
CA VAL A 83 -14.80 -12.87 0.18
C VAL A 83 -15.50 -12.36 -1.07
N ILE A 84 -15.65 -11.05 -1.22
CA ILE A 84 -16.35 -10.40 -2.34
C ILE A 84 -15.54 -9.25 -2.92
N ASP A 85 -16.05 -8.65 -4.00
CA ASP A 85 -15.48 -7.48 -4.68
C ASP A 85 -14.12 -7.71 -5.35
N PHE A 86 -14.09 -8.73 -6.22
CA PHE A 86 -12.93 -9.04 -7.06
C PHE A 86 -12.77 -8.07 -8.26
N GLY A 87 -13.29 -6.84 -8.18
CA GLY A 87 -13.23 -5.87 -9.27
C GLY A 87 -11.81 -5.40 -9.61
N ASP A 88 -10.92 -5.38 -8.60
CA ASP A 88 -9.55 -4.88 -8.71
C ASP A 88 -8.48 -5.97 -8.92
N ILE A 89 -8.90 -7.21 -9.19
CA ILE A 89 -7.96 -8.33 -9.32
C ILE A 89 -6.84 -8.06 -10.32
N GLN A 90 -5.64 -8.42 -9.92
CA GLN A 90 -4.45 -8.22 -10.73
C GLN A 90 -3.40 -9.28 -10.44
N ILE A 91 -2.45 -9.46 -11.36
CA ILE A 91 -1.27 -10.28 -11.11
C ILE A 91 -0.17 -9.34 -10.59
N ASN A 92 0.15 -9.44 -9.30
CA ASN A 92 1.03 -8.50 -8.62
C ASN A 92 1.83 -9.19 -7.50
N ASP A 93 2.55 -8.41 -6.71
CA ASP A 93 3.18 -8.84 -5.47
C ASP A 93 2.12 -9.31 -4.46
N PRO A 94 2.23 -10.53 -3.89
CA PRO A 94 1.28 -11.03 -2.90
C PRO A 94 1.19 -10.15 -1.64
N LEU A 95 2.23 -9.40 -1.28
CA LEU A 95 2.20 -8.46 -0.14
C LEU A 95 1.22 -7.30 -0.37
N TRP A 96 0.76 -7.08 -1.60
CA TRP A 96 -0.21 -6.04 -1.92
C TRP A 96 -1.54 -6.23 -1.19
N ASP A 97 -1.99 -7.47 -0.99
CA ASP A 97 -3.25 -7.76 -0.26
C ASP A 97 -3.14 -7.51 1.26
N LEU A 98 -1.92 -7.30 1.79
CA LEU A 98 -1.74 -7.05 3.22
C LEU A 98 -2.05 -5.61 3.63
N ILE A 99 -2.13 -4.67 2.69
CA ILE A 99 -2.19 -3.22 3.01
C ILE A 99 -3.46 -2.83 3.78
N TYR A 100 -4.59 -3.49 3.53
CA TYR A 100 -5.87 -3.20 4.19
C TYR A 100 -6.13 -4.07 5.43
N LEU A 101 -5.36 -5.15 5.58
CA LEU A 101 -5.43 -6.02 6.76
C LEU A 101 -4.83 -5.36 8.01
N GLY A 102 -4.10 -4.24 7.87
CA GLY A 102 -3.70 -3.40 9.00
C GLY A 102 -4.86 -2.96 9.89
N SER A 103 -6.08 -2.86 9.35
CA SER A 103 -7.29 -2.56 10.12
C SER A 103 -7.59 -3.60 11.21
N PHE A 104 -7.06 -4.83 11.13
CA PHE A 104 -7.17 -5.84 12.19
C PHE A 104 -6.28 -5.54 13.41
N GLY A 105 -5.49 -4.46 13.38
CA GLY A 105 -4.73 -3.94 14.50
C GLY A 105 -3.69 -4.94 15.00
N LYS A 106 -3.68 -5.16 16.32
CA LYS A 106 -2.64 -5.95 17.01
C LYS A 106 -2.45 -7.35 16.44
N VAL A 107 -3.52 -8.03 16.04
CA VAL A 107 -3.43 -9.38 15.46
C VAL A 107 -2.65 -9.38 14.15
N PHE A 108 -2.87 -8.38 13.29
CA PHE A 108 -2.11 -8.22 12.06
C PHE A 108 -0.66 -7.83 12.35
N GLU A 109 -0.43 -6.93 13.30
CA GLU A 109 0.92 -6.55 13.72
C GLU A 109 1.72 -7.76 14.21
N ASP A 110 1.12 -8.60 15.05
CA ASP A 110 1.73 -9.82 15.58
C ASP A 110 1.97 -10.85 14.46
N TYR A 111 1.04 -10.99 13.51
CA TYR A 111 1.23 -11.80 12.31
C TYR A 111 2.47 -11.35 11.52
N ILE A 112 2.61 -10.06 11.22
CA ILE A 112 3.77 -9.54 10.49
C ILE A 112 5.05 -9.73 11.31
N ASN A 113 5.03 -9.49 12.62
CA ASN A 113 6.18 -9.66 13.51
C ASN A 113 6.67 -11.11 13.60
N SER A 114 5.76 -12.09 13.48
CA SER A 114 6.11 -13.52 13.52
C SER A 114 6.94 -14.00 12.32
N ARG A 115 7.02 -13.19 11.26
CA ARG A 115 7.72 -13.56 10.03
C ARG A 115 9.21 -13.30 10.13
N LYS A 116 10.01 -14.20 9.55
CA LYS A 116 11.48 -14.06 9.46
C LYS A 116 11.91 -12.81 8.67
N ASP A 117 11.11 -12.41 7.69
CA ASP A 117 11.32 -11.26 6.79
C ASP A 117 10.53 -10.01 7.23
N SER A 118 10.07 -9.96 8.50
CA SER A 118 9.16 -8.93 9.01
C SER A 118 9.63 -7.50 8.72
N TYR A 119 10.90 -7.18 8.98
CA TYR A 119 11.43 -5.83 8.73
C TYR A 119 11.30 -5.41 7.25
N PHE A 120 11.66 -6.31 6.34
CA PHE A 120 11.56 -6.08 4.90
C PHE A 120 10.10 -5.88 4.47
N ILE A 121 9.20 -6.77 4.92
CA ILE A 121 7.77 -6.69 4.61
C ILE A 121 7.18 -5.39 5.12
N LYS A 122 7.50 -5.00 6.36
CA LYS A 122 7.00 -3.76 6.96
C LYS A 122 7.40 -2.53 6.17
N LYS A 123 8.67 -2.45 5.77
CA LYS A 123 9.18 -1.34 4.95
C LYS A 123 8.48 -1.28 3.59
N LYS A 124 8.21 -2.43 2.98
CA LYS A 124 7.51 -2.55 1.69
C LYS A 124 6.03 -2.16 1.80
N ILE A 125 5.31 -2.66 2.80
CA ILE A 125 3.92 -2.26 3.10
C ILE A 125 3.84 -0.76 3.41
N ASN A 126 4.82 -0.20 4.14
CA ASN A 126 4.84 1.23 4.44
C ASN A 126 4.90 2.08 3.17
N LEU A 127 5.69 1.69 2.16
CA LEU A 127 5.67 2.38 0.86
C LEU A 127 4.30 2.23 0.17
N PHE A 128 3.70 1.03 0.18
CA PHE A 128 2.40 0.82 -0.46
C PHE A 128 1.35 1.77 0.15
N LEU A 129 1.31 1.86 1.47
CA LEU A 129 0.44 2.79 2.20
C LEU A 129 0.76 4.25 1.93
N LEU A 130 2.05 4.63 1.85
CA LEU A 130 2.46 5.98 1.45
C LEU A 130 1.93 6.34 0.06
N THR A 131 2.02 5.42 -0.91
CA THR A 131 1.52 5.67 -2.27
C THR A 131 0.01 5.82 -2.34
N ARG A 132 -0.72 5.07 -1.49
CA ARG A 132 -2.17 5.23 -1.32
C ARG A 132 -2.49 6.61 -0.75
N ALA A 133 -1.77 7.06 0.27
CA ALA A 133 -1.97 8.37 0.88
C ALA A 133 -1.67 9.52 -0.11
N LEU A 134 -0.62 9.40 -0.92
CA LEU A 134 -0.32 10.35 -2.00
C LEU A 134 -1.45 10.41 -3.04
N TYR A 135 -2.02 9.26 -3.41
CA TYR A 135 -3.18 9.21 -4.30
C TYR A 135 -4.44 9.83 -3.67
N GLY A 136 -4.69 9.55 -2.39
CA GLY A 136 -5.77 10.16 -1.61
C GLY A 136 -5.63 11.68 -1.54
N LEU A 137 -4.44 12.17 -1.23
CA LEU A 137 -4.13 13.60 -1.14
C LEU A 137 -4.35 14.28 -2.50
N LYS A 138 -3.90 13.65 -3.60
CA LYS A 138 -4.18 14.15 -4.96
C LYS A 138 -5.68 14.25 -5.25
N LYS A 139 -6.49 13.27 -4.83
CA LYS A 139 -7.96 13.33 -4.95
C LYS A 139 -8.55 14.46 -4.13
N ALA A 140 -8.09 14.64 -2.89
CA ALA A 140 -8.53 15.71 -2.00
C ALA A 140 -8.25 17.09 -2.61
N ILE A 141 -7.04 17.31 -3.13
CA ILE A 141 -6.65 18.54 -3.83
C ILE A 141 -7.59 18.81 -5.02
N LYS A 142 -7.84 17.80 -5.87
CA LYS A 142 -8.73 17.94 -7.04
C LYS A 142 -10.16 18.32 -6.63
N LYS A 143 -10.66 17.76 -5.52
CA LYS A 143 -12.01 17.99 -5.01
C LYS A 143 -12.13 19.23 -4.12
N LYS A 144 -11.01 19.89 -3.78
CA LYS A 144 -10.95 20.95 -2.76
C LYS A 144 -11.52 20.48 -1.41
N ASP A 145 -11.25 19.24 -1.04
CA ASP A 145 -11.71 18.62 0.20
C ASP A 145 -10.62 18.78 1.28
N GLU A 146 -10.76 19.80 2.11
CA GLU A 146 -9.77 20.16 3.14
C GLU A 146 -9.65 19.11 4.23
N LYS A 147 -10.78 18.53 4.67
CA LYS A 147 -10.77 17.46 5.67
C LYS A 147 -9.99 16.25 5.15
N LYS A 148 -10.28 15.83 3.92
CA LYS A 148 -9.57 14.70 3.32
C LYS A 148 -8.10 15.02 3.05
N PHE A 149 -7.79 16.27 2.72
CA PHE A 149 -6.42 16.73 2.57
C PHE A 149 -5.63 16.53 3.86
N ASP A 150 -6.16 16.99 4.99
CA ASP A 150 -5.49 16.88 6.29
C ASP A 150 -5.34 15.43 6.75
N GLU A 151 -6.36 14.59 6.52
CA GLU A 151 -6.29 13.15 6.81
C GLU A 151 -5.15 12.48 6.04
N GLU A 152 -5.08 12.68 4.73
CA GLU A 152 -4.08 12.02 3.88
C GLU A 152 -2.67 12.60 4.12
N ARG A 153 -2.55 13.89 4.44
CA ARG A 153 -1.26 14.49 4.83
C ARG A 153 -0.77 13.97 6.19
N LYS A 154 -1.67 13.78 7.17
CA LYS A 154 -1.33 13.11 8.45
C LYS A 154 -0.84 11.69 8.21
N GLU A 155 -1.50 10.96 7.33
CA GLU A 155 -1.10 9.60 6.96
C GLU A 155 0.29 9.59 6.27
N ILE A 156 0.56 10.50 5.34
CA ILE A 156 1.89 10.66 4.72
C ILE A 156 2.97 10.88 5.80
N ASN A 157 2.74 11.81 6.72
CA ASN A 157 3.70 12.11 7.80
C ASN A 157 3.90 10.92 8.75
N LYS A 158 2.85 10.13 9.02
CA LYS A 158 2.96 8.87 9.75
C LYS A 158 3.90 7.90 9.02
N ARG A 159 3.72 7.70 7.71
CA ARG A 159 4.54 6.76 6.92
C ARG A 159 5.99 7.23 6.77
N ILE A 160 6.23 8.54 6.68
CA ILE A 160 7.59 9.12 6.73
C ILE A 160 8.25 8.78 8.07
N LYS A 161 7.57 9.07 9.19
CA LYS A 161 8.11 8.80 10.54
C LYS A 161 8.45 7.33 10.72
N GLN A 162 7.56 6.41 10.33
CA GLN A 162 7.77 4.97 10.45
C GLN A 162 8.94 4.45 9.62
N PHE A 163 9.17 5.04 8.45
CA PHE A 163 10.30 4.68 7.60
C PHE A 163 11.65 4.99 8.28
N TYR A 164 11.79 6.19 8.86
CA TYR A 164 13.06 6.61 9.47
C TYR A 164 13.27 6.05 10.88
N SER A 165 12.21 5.87 11.66
CA SER A 165 12.33 5.27 12.99
C SER A 165 12.58 3.76 12.95
N ASN A 166 12.33 3.10 11.81
CA ASN A 166 12.25 1.64 11.68
C ASN A 166 11.18 1.00 12.60
N ILE A 167 10.23 1.78 13.10
CA ILE A 167 9.13 1.34 13.96
C ILE A 167 7.83 1.47 13.18
N PHE A 168 7.15 0.35 12.97
CA PHE A 168 5.93 0.28 12.16
C PHE A 168 4.75 -0.19 13.01
N HIS A 169 3.69 0.61 12.97
CA HIS A 169 2.38 0.31 13.58
C HIS A 169 1.30 0.44 12.52
N TYR A 170 0.44 -0.58 12.42
CA TYR A 170 -0.61 -0.68 11.41
C TYR A 170 -1.97 -0.50 12.06
#